data_AF-A0AAE2YGL0-F1
#
_entry.id   AF-A0AAE2YGL0-F1
#
_cell.length_a   1.000
_cell.length_b   1.000
_cell.length_c   1.000
_cell.angle_alpha   90.00
_cell.angle_beta   90.00
_cell.angle_gamma   90.00
#
_symmetry.space_group_name_H-M   'P 1'
#
loop_
_entity.id
_entity.type
_entity.pdbx_description
1 polymer ?
#
loop_
_entity_poly.entity_id
_entity_poly.type
_entity_poly.pdbx_seq_one_letter_code
_entity_poly.pdbx_strand_id
1 'polypeptide(L)'
;MSDERRVEIEVEVIKTPVGEVPTVKTIERVIDGLNALGKDVGVLSLSVSEVLKSITADMKALQKTMSKTTVSSEAAAEAVKRLERKLDQLSQEEAERWNRLQQILALITEALKDIHNDVNEKTLKATSRINKLISLLAPPSPTETPPAKAKPLKKAA
;
A
#
# COMPACT_ATOMS: atom_id res chain seq x y z
N MET A 1 39.59 15.04 28.18
CA MET A 1 41.06 15.09 28.26
C MET A 1 41.43 14.40 29.55
N SER A 2 42.07 13.24 29.49
CA SER A 2 42.37 12.43 30.66
C SER A 2 43.71 12.88 31.23
N ASP A 3 43.72 13.36 32.48
CA ASP A 3 44.94 13.59 33.25
C ASP A 3 45.67 12.25 33.40
N GLU A 4 46.79 12.07 32.68
CA GLU A 4 47.75 11.00 32.98
C GLU A 4 48.37 11.30 34.36
N ARG A 5 47.80 10.72 35.42
CA ARG A 5 48.43 10.71 36.74
C ARG A 5 49.68 9.83 36.67
N ARG A 6 50.82 10.45 36.40
CA ARG A 6 52.13 9.80 36.48
C ARG A 6 52.59 9.83 37.93
N VAL A 7 52.89 8.64 38.49
CA VAL A 7 53.53 8.53 39.80
C VAL A 7 55.04 8.59 39.56
N GLU A 8 55.63 9.77 39.71
CA GLU A 8 57.08 9.95 39.67
C GLU A 8 57.65 9.57 41.04
N ILE A 9 58.56 8.58 41.06
CA ILE A 9 59.22 8.13 42.29
C ILE A 9 60.71 8.43 42.16
N GLU A 10 61.18 9.41 42.93
CA GLU A 10 62.61 9.67 43.04
C GLU A 10 63.30 8.57 43.87
N VAL A 11 64.32 7.95 43.27
CA VAL A 11 65.09 6.87 43.87
C VAL A 11 66.34 7.44 44.52
N GLU A 12 66.33 7.52 45.85
CA GLU A 12 67.49 7.90 46.65
C GLU A 12 68.32 6.65 46.93
N VAL A 13 69.64 6.72 46.71
CA VAL A 13 70.54 5.56 46.74
C VAL A 13 71.68 5.81 47.74
N ILE A 14 72.06 4.77 48.48
CA ILE A 14 73.23 4.74 49.36
C ILE A 14 74.34 3.94 48.67
N LYS A 15 75.58 4.45 48.66
CA LYS A 15 76.75 3.69 48.21
C LYS A 15 77.17 2.68 49.28
N THR A 16 77.17 1.41 48.92
CA THR A 16 77.68 0.31 49.74
C THR A 16 78.89 -0.34 49.07
N PRO A 17 79.71 -1.13 49.80
CA PRO A 17 80.89 -1.80 49.22
C PRO A 17 80.56 -2.75 48.05
N VAL A 18 79.30 -3.18 47.92
CA VAL A 18 78.81 -4.10 46.89
C VAL A 18 78.10 -3.35 45.74
N GLY A 19 77.90 -2.03 45.88
CA GLY A 19 77.25 -1.19 44.88
C GLY A 19 76.25 -0.19 45.46
N GLU A 20 75.59 0.51 44.56
CA GLU A 20 74.53 1.47 44.85
C GLU A 20 73.22 0.75 45.17
N VAL A 21 72.67 0.96 46.37
CA VAL A 21 71.38 0.36 46.80
C VAL A 21 70.35 1.43 47.17
N PRO A 22 69.07 1.25 46.80
CA PRO A 22 68.01 2.18 47.18
C PRO A 22 67.87 2.31 48.70
N THR A 23 67.52 3.51 49.16
CA THR A 23 67.18 3.73 50.56
C THR A 23 65.90 2.99 50.93
N VAL A 24 65.77 2.62 52.22
CA VAL A 24 64.53 2.05 52.76
C VAL A 24 63.33 2.97 52.51
N LYS A 25 63.53 4.29 52.61
CA LYS A 25 62.48 5.29 52.31
C LYS A 25 62.03 5.27 50.86
N THR A 26 62.94 5.06 49.91
CA THR A 26 62.57 4.88 48.50
C THR A 26 61.74 3.62 48.31
N ILE A 27 62.13 2.52 48.96
CA ILE A 27 61.37 1.25 48.90
C ILE A 27 59.96 1.44 49.49
N GLU A 28 59.82 2.15 50.61
CA GLU A 28 58.52 2.50 51.21
C GLU A 28 57.64 3.32 50.24
N ARG A 29 58.19 4.36 49.60
CA ARG A 29 57.46 5.14 48.58
C ARG A 29 57.00 4.30 47.39
N VAL A 30 57.82 3.34 46.95
CA VAL A 30 57.45 2.38 45.89
C VAL A 30 56.30 1.48 46.35
N ILE A 31 56.35 0.95 47.57
CA ILE A 31 55.30 0.11 48.14
C ILE A 31 53.99 0.89 48.28
N ASP A 32 54.05 2.13 48.75
CA ASP A 32 52.86 3.00 48.88
C ASP A 32 52.25 3.35 47.53
N GLY A 33 53.07 3.66 46.52
CA GLY A 33 52.62 3.89 45.15
C GLY A 33 51.95 2.67 44.52
N LEU A 34 52.51 1.47 44.74
CA LEU A 34 51.91 0.21 44.30
C LEU A 34 50.59 -0.10 45.02
N ASN A 35 50.51 0.20 46.32
CA ASN A 35 49.28 0.03 47.09
C ASN A 35 48.17 0.99 46.63
N ALA A 36 48.50 2.24 46.29
CA ALA A 36 47.55 3.20 45.73
C ALA A 36 47.03 2.73 44.36
N LEU A 37 47.92 2.28 43.48
CA LEU A 37 47.55 1.72 42.18
C LEU A 37 46.65 0.49 42.32
N GLY A 38 46.95 -0.40 43.28
CA GLY A 38 46.12 -1.57 43.58
C GLY A 38 44.68 -1.20 43.99
N LYS A 39 44.50 -0.11 44.74
CA LYS A 39 43.17 0.41 45.09
C LYS A 39 42.43 0.94 43.87
N ASP A 40 43.09 1.73 43.02
CA ASP A 40 42.49 2.31 41.82
C ASP A 40 42.06 1.21 40.82
N VAL A 41 42.90 0.18 40.64
CA VAL A 41 42.56 -1.00 39.83
C VAL A 41 41.36 -1.75 40.40
N GLY A 42 41.27 -1.89 41.73
CA GLY A 42 40.12 -2.49 42.40
C GLY A 42 38.82 -1.71 42.16
N VAL A 43 38.86 -0.38 42.29
CA VAL A 43 37.71 0.50 42.02
C VAL A 43 37.29 0.42 40.55
N LEU A 44 38.26 0.44 39.62
CA LEU A 44 37.98 0.30 38.19
C LEU A 44 37.36 -1.05 37.88
N SER A 45 37.87 -2.15 38.46
CA SER A 45 37.32 -3.49 38.27
C SER A 45 35.88 -3.59 38.76
N LEU A 46 35.54 -2.96 39.88
CA LEU A 46 34.17 -2.93 40.39
C LEU A 46 33.25 -2.14 39.46
N SER A 47 33.68 -0.96 39.01
CA SER A 47 32.94 -0.12 38.06
C SER A 47 32.70 -0.85 36.74
N VAL A 48 33.72 -1.48 36.16
CA VAL A 48 33.59 -2.29 34.94
C VAL A 48 32.63 -3.46 35.15
N SER A 49 32.69 -4.14 36.31
CA SER A 49 31.76 -5.23 36.64
C SER A 49 30.31 -4.74 36.71
N GLU A 50 30.07 -3.58 37.30
CA GLU A 50 28.73 -2.97 37.39
C GLU A 50 28.19 -2.57 36.02
N VAL A 51 29.03 -1.96 35.18
CA VAL A 51 28.69 -1.64 33.79
C VAL A 51 28.36 -2.91 33.00
N LEU A 52 29.17 -3.97 33.12
CA LEU A 52 28.90 -5.24 32.44
C LEU A 52 27.59 -5.90 32.91
N LYS A 53 27.27 -5.80 34.20
CA LYS A 53 25.98 -6.27 34.74
C LYS A 53 24.82 -5.47 34.16
N SER A 54 24.94 -4.14 34.06
CA SER A 54 23.93 -3.28 33.44
C SER A 54 23.73 -3.65 31.97
N ILE A 55 24.81 -3.76 31.20
CA ILE A 55 24.76 -4.15 29.78
C ILE A 55 24.08 -5.51 29.60
N THR A 56 24.37 -6.47 30.48
CA THR A 56 23.75 -7.80 30.43
C THR A 56 22.24 -7.72 30.70
N ALA A 57 21.80 -6.86 31.62
CA ALA A 57 20.38 -6.65 31.90
C ALA A 57 19.67 -6.00 30.71
N ASP A 58 20.28 -4.97 30.11
CA ASP A 58 19.75 -4.27 28.94
C ASP A 58 19.63 -5.22 27.73
N MET A 59 20.64 -6.07 27.52
CA MET A 59 20.62 -7.07 26.44
C MET A 59 19.46 -8.07 26.60
N LYS A 60 19.16 -8.51 27.83
CA LYS A 60 18.00 -9.37 28.11
C LYS A 60 16.68 -8.64 27.86
N ALA A 61 16.58 -7.37 28.26
CA ALA A 61 15.39 -6.56 28.02
C ALA A 61 15.16 -6.33 26.51
N LEU A 62 16.23 -6.06 25.77
CA LEU A 62 16.20 -5.92 24.32
C LEU A 62 15.75 -7.22 23.64
N GLN A 63 16.33 -8.36 24.02
CA GLN A 63 15.94 -9.67 23.50
C GLN A 63 14.45 -9.94 23.72
N LYS A 64 13.94 -9.69 24.93
CA LYS A 64 12.50 -9.84 25.25
C LYS A 64 11.63 -8.94 24.39
N THR A 65 12.06 -7.69 24.17
CA THR A 65 11.33 -6.72 23.35
C THR A 65 11.32 -7.15 21.89
N MET A 66 12.46 -7.60 21.34
CA MET A 66 12.54 -8.14 19.99
C MET A 66 11.61 -9.32 19.80
N SER A 67 11.62 -10.31 20.69
CA SER A 67 10.71 -11.46 20.60
C SER A 67 9.24 -11.04 20.59
N LYS A 68 8.84 -10.09 21.45
CA LYS A 68 7.48 -9.56 21.47
C LYS A 68 7.11 -8.85 20.16
N THR A 69 8.03 -8.04 19.64
CA THR A 69 7.83 -7.32 18.37
C THR A 69 7.74 -8.29 17.19
N THR A 70 8.54 -9.35 17.14
CA THR A 70 8.47 -10.37 16.09
C THR A 70 7.11 -11.07 16.08
N VAL A 71 6.63 -11.53 17.23
CA VAL A 71 5.31 -12.16 17.35
C VAL A 71 4.19 -11.19 16.95
N SER A 72 4.27 -9.93 17.41
CA SER A 72 3.30 -8.89 17.04
C SER A 72 3.32 -8.59 15.54
N SER A 73 4.50 -8.57 14.92
CA SER A 73 4.66 -8.32 13.49
C SER A 73 4.12 -9.47 12.65
N GLU A 74 4.30 -10.71 13.08
CA GLU A 74 3.77 -11.88 12.41
C GLU A 74 2.24 -11.93 12.49
N ALA A 75 1.67 -11.61 13.66
CA ALA A 75 0.23 -11.48 13.83
C ALA A 75 -0.37 -10.38 12.92
N ALA A 76 0.32 -9.24 12.79
CA ALA A 76 -0.08 -8.17 11.88
C ALA A 76 -0.01 -8.61 10.41
N ALA A 77 1.05 -9.33 10.01
CA ALA A 77 1.20 -9.86 8.66
C ALA A 77 0.08 -10.86 8.31
N GLU A 78 -0.29 -11.75 9.23
CA GLU A 78 -1.43 -12.65 9.05
C GLU A 78 -2.76 -11.91 8.96
N ALA A 79 -2.95 -10.85 9.75
CA ALA A 79 -4.14 -10.01 9.65
C ALA A 79 -4.24 -9.32 8.27
N VAL A 80 -3.13 -8.80 7.75
CA VAL A 80 -3.05 -8.21 6.40
C VAL A 80 -3.40 -9.24 5.34
N LYS A 81 -2.79 -10.44 5.36
CA LYS A 81 -3.14 -11.51 4.42
C LYS A 81 -4.63 -11.89 4.46
N ARG A 82 -5.25 -11.88 5.64
CA ARG A 82 -6.70 -12.14 5.75
C ARG A 82 -7.52 -11.02 5.12
N LEU A 83 -7.09 -9.76 5.25
CA LEU A 83 -7.76 -8.62 4.62
C LEU A 83 -7.61 -8.66 3.10
N GLU A 84 -6.42 -8.99 2.58
CA GLU A 84 -6.18 -9.17 1.15
C GLU A 84 -7.14 -10.23 0.57
N ARG A 85 -7.25 -11.41 1.19
CA ARG A 85 -8.19 -12.45 0.74
C ARG A 85 -9.65 -11.97 0.73
N LYS A 86 -10.07 -11.18 1.72
CA LYS A 86 -11.42 -10.62 1.78
C LYS A 86 -11.65 -9.59 0.67
N LEU A 87 -10.64 -8.78 0.37
CA LEU A 87 -10.71 -7.80 -0.70
C LEU A 87 -10.83 -8.49 -2.07
N ASP A 88 -10.06 -9.54 -2.30
CA ASP A 88 -10.15 -10.34 -3.52
C ASP A 88 -11.52 -10.99 -3.69
N GLN A 89 -12.09 -11.54 -2.61
CA GLN A 89 -13.44 -12.11 -2.61
C GLN A 89 -14.50 -11.06 -2.95
N LEU A 90 -14.47 -9.90 -2.29
CA LEU A 90 -15.41 -8.82 -2.58
C LEU A 90 -15.28 -8.31 -4.01
N SER A 91 -14.04 -8.21 -4.51
CA SER A 91 -13.78 -7.80 -5.89
C SER A 91 -14.39 -8.80 -6.90
N GLN A 92 -14.26 -10.10 -6.65
CA GLN A 92 -14.86 -11.14 -7.49
C GLN A 92 -16.40 -11.09 -7.42
N GLU A 93 -16.98 -10.98 -6.23
CA GLU A 93 -18.44 -10.86 -6.05
C GLU A 93 -19.00 -9.63 -6.77
N GLU A 94 -18.28 -8.50 -6.72
CA GLU A 94 -18.67 -7.28 -7.40
C GLU A 94 -18.56 -7.42 -8.93
N ALA A 95 -17.51 -8.06 -9.44
CA ALA A 95 -17.38 -8.36 -10.86
C ALA A 95 -18.52 -9.27 -11.37
N GLU A 96 -18.88 -10.30 -10.60
CA GLU A 96 -20.03 -11.16 -10.91
C GLU A 96 -21.35 -10.40 -10.90
N ARG A 97 -21.57 -9.53 -9.90
CA ARG A 97 -22.76 -8.67 -9.82
C ARG A 97 -22.85 -7.75 -11.04
N TRP A 98 -21.74 -7.13 -11.45
CA TRP A 98 -21.69 -6.29 -12.64
C TRP A 98 -22.03 -7.05 -13.90
N ASN A 99 -21.48 -8.27 -14.07
CA ASN A 99 -21.80 -9.11 -15.21
C ASN A 99 -23.30 -9.47 -15.26
N ARG A 100 -23.90 -9.83 -14.12
CA ARG A 100 -25.35 -10.09 -14.02
C ARG A 100 -26.18 -8.85 -14.39
N LEU A 101 -25.78 -7.67 -13.91
CA LEU A 101 -26.47 -6.42 -14.26
C LEU A 101 -26.39 -6.13 -15.76
N GLN A 102 -25.24 -6.34 -16.40
CA GLN A 102 -25.08 -6.19 -17.84
C GLN A 102 -26.00 -7.15 -18.62
N GLN A 103 -26.11 -8.40 -18.20
CA GLN A 103 -27.02 -9.38 -18.81
C GLN A 103 -28.49 -8.95 -18.67
N ILE A 104 -28.91 -8.50 -17.49
CA ILE A 104 -30.26 -7.99 -17.25
C ILE A 104 -30.54 -6.77 -18.13
N LEU A 105 -29.59 -5.85 -18.24
CA LEU A 105 -29.74 -4.65 -19.07
C LEU A 105 -29.87 -5.00 -20.55
N ALA A 106 -29.13 -5.99 -21.04
CA ALA A 106 -29.27 -6.50 -22.39
C ALA A 106 -30.67 -7.10 -22.63
N LEU A 107 -31.18 -7.90 -21.70
CA LEU A 107 -32.53 -8.47 -21.78
C LEU A 107 -33.62 -7.39 -21.78
N ILE A 108 -33.50 -6.38 -20.92
CA ILE A 108 -34.44 -5.24 -20.88
C ILE A 108 -34.40 -4.48 -22.20
N THR A 109 -33.22 -4.26 -22.76
CA THR A 109 -33.03 -3.54 -24.02
C THR A 109 -33.70 -4.28 -25.19
N GLU A 110 -33.53 -5.61 -25.26
CA GLU A 110 -34.18 -6.41 -26.29
C GLU A 110 -35.70 -6.42 -26.12
N ALA A 111 -36.21 -6.59 -24.88
CA ALA A 111 -37.64 -6.53 -24.61
C ALA A 111 -38.26 -5.18 -24.97
N LEU A 112 -37.57 -4.06 -24.69
CA LEU A 112 -38.01 -2.72 -25.08
C LEU A 112 -38.06 -2.55 -26.60
N LYS A 113 -37.08 -3.12 -27.31
CA LYS A 113 -37.04 -3.10 -28.77
C LYS A 113 -38.19 -3.90 -29.38
N ASP A 114 -38.52 -5.07 -28.83
CA ASP A 114 -39.66 -5.87 -29.25
C ASP A 114 -40.98 -5.15 -29.03
N ILE A 115 -41.18 -4.56 -27.85
CA ILE A 115 -42.36 -3.75 -27.54
C ILE A 115 -42.46 -2.56 -28.50
N HIS A 116 -41.35 -1.87 -28.76
CA HIS A 116 -41.31 -0.75 -29.70
C HIS A 116 -41.74 -1.18 -31.10
N ASN A 117 -41.24 -2.31 -31.59
CA ASN A 117 -41.58 -2.84 -32.91
C ASN A 117 -43.06 -3.23 -33.01
N ASP A 118 -43.61 -3.92 -32.00
CA ASP A 118 -45.03 -4.30 -31.97
C ASP A 118 -45.96 -3.07 -31.94
N VAL A 119 -45.63 -2.07 -31.13
CA VAL A 119 -46.38 -0.81 -31.08
C VAL A 119 -46.31 -0.08 -32.42
N ASN A 120 -45.14 -0.02 -33.05
CA ASN A 120 -44.96 0.61 -34.35
C ASN A 120 -45.77 -0.10 -35.46
N GLU A 121 -45.75 -1.42 -35.48
CA GLU A 121 -46.53 -2.23 -36.43
C GLU A 121 -48.04 -2.01 -36.24
N LYS A 122 -48.53 -2.04 -35.00
CA LYS A 122 -49.94 -1.75 -34.68
C LYS A 122 -50.34 -0.34 -35.08
N THR A 123 -49.46 0.64 -34.85
CA THR A 123 -49.68 2.04 -35.22
C THR A 123 -49.77 2.18 -36.74
N LEU A 124 -48.83 1.61 -37.50
CA LEU A 124 -48.87 1.60 -38.96
C LEU A 124 -50.16 0.96 -39.50
N LYS A 125 -50.58 -0.18 -38.94
CA LYS A 125 -51.84 -0.83 -39.30
C LYS A 125 -53.04 0.08 -39.01
N ALA A 126 -53.11 0.71 -37.85
CA ALA A 126 -54.19 1.63 -37.50
C ALA A 126 -54.24 2.84 -38.43
N THR A 127 -53.10 3.50 -38.68
CA THR A 127 -53.00 4.63 -39.60
C THR A 127 -53.39 4.25 -41.02
N SER A 128 -53.01 3.07 -41.49
CA SER A 128 -53.42 2.57 -42.81
C SER A 128 -54.95 2.38 -42.92
N ARG A 129 -55.60 1.92 -41.85
CA ARG A 129 -57.07 1.77 -41.80
C ARG A 129 -57.74 3.12 -41.80
N ILE A 130 -57.24 4.08 -41.01
CA ILE A 130 -57.72 5.46 -40.98
C ILE A 130 -57.60 6.08 -42.38
N ASN A 131 -56.45 5.96 -43.04
CA ASN A 131 -56.26 6.47 -44.40
C ASN A 131 -57.24 5.85 -45.39
N LYS A 132 -57.49 4.54 -45.33
CA LYS A 132 -58.52 3.88 -46.17
C LYS A 132 -59.92 4.45 -45.90
N LEU A 133 -60.29 4.66 -44.63
CA LEU A 133 -61.58 5.26 -44.28
C LEU A 133 -61.69 6.69 -44.80
N ILE A 134 -60.63 7.50 -44.67
CA ILE A 134 -60.58 8.86 -45.22
C ILE A 134 -60.74 8.82 -46.75
N SER A 135 -60.07 7.90 -47.45
CA SER A 135 -60.23 7.75 -48.90
C SER A 135 -61.64 7.34 -49.33
N LEU A 136 -62.39 6.62 -48.49
CA LEU A 136 -63.80 6.27 -48.74
C LEU A 136 -64.76 7.43 -48.48
N LEU A 137 -64.40 8.35 -47.56
CA LEU A 137 -65.17 9.58 -47.30
C LEU A 137 -64.82 10.72 -48.26
N ALA A 138 -63.67 10.65 -48.93
CA ALA A 138 -63.29 11.63 -49.93
C ALA A 138 -64.22 11.51 -51.15
N PRO A 139 -64.84 12.60 -51.62
CA PRO A 139 -65.70 12.55 -52.81
C PRO A 139 -64.87 12.11 -54.03
N PRO A 140 -65.46 11.41 -55.02
CA PRO A 140 -64.75 11.06 -56.23
C PRO A 140 -64.29 12.35 -56.92
N SER A 141 -62.98 12.55 -57.02
CA SER A 141 -62.44 13.57 -57.93
C SER A 141 -62.94 13.26 -59.35
N PRO A 142 -63.43 14.27 -60.09
CA PRO A 142 -63.96 14.05 -61.42
C PRO A 142 -62.85 13.46 -62.31
N THR A 143 -63.13 12.29 -62.88
CA THR A 143 -62.33 11.64 -63.90
C THR A 143 -61.94 12.62 -64.99
N GLU A 144 -60.65 12.89 -65.15
CA GLU A 144 -60.10 13.58 -66.32
C GLU A 144 -60.47 12.81 -67.59
N THR A 145 -61.25 13.46 -68.43
CA THR A 145 -61.56 13.06 -69.80
C THR A 145 -60.26 12.93 -70.60
N PRO A 146 -60.06 11.85 -71.38
CA PRO A 146 -58.83 11.68 -72.16
C PRO A 146 -58.71 12.78 -73.26
N PRO A 147 -57.49 13.23 -73.59
CA PRO A 147 -57.29 14.32 -74.54
C PRO A 147 -57.74 13.90 -75.94
N ALA A 148 -58.53 14.78 -76.56
CA ALA A 148 -59.00 14.65 -77.94
C ALA A 148 -57.80 14.59 -78.90
N LYS A 149 -57.79 13.57 -79.77
CA LYS A 149 -56.84 13.42 -80.87
C LYS A 149 -56.88 14.66 -81.78
N ALA A 150 -55.84 15.49 -81.73
CA ALA A 150 -55.65 16.58 -82.67
C ALA A 150 -55.13 16.04 -84.03
N LYS A 151 -55.81 16.44 -85.11
CA LYS A 151 -55.45 16.17 -86.52
C LYS A 151 -54.08 16.77 -86.86
N PRO A 152 -53.27 16.12 -87.72
CA PRO A 152 -52.03 16.71 -88.21
C PRO A 152 -52.30 17.79 -89.28
N LEU A 153 -51.74 18.98 -89.07
CA LEU A 153 -51.69 20.06 -90.06
C LEU A 153 -50.65 19.75 -91.14
N LYS A 154 -51.08 19.82 -92.40
CA LYS A 154 -50.26 19.67 -93.61
C LYS A 154 -49.16 20.74 -93.64
N LYS A 155 -47.93 20.34 -93.95
CA LYS A 155 -46.85 21.23 -94.41
C LYS A 155 -47.19 21.73 -95.81
N ALA A 156 -47.22 23.04 -96.01
CA ALA A 156 -47.04 23.66 -97.31
C ALA A 156 -45.58 24.12 -97.42
N ALA A 157 -45.03 23.89 -98.62
CA ALA A 157 -43.68 24.17 -99.05
C ALA A 157 -43.39 25.67 -99.17
#